data_AF-A0A509L2D3-F1
#
_entry.id   AF-A0A509L2D3-F1
#
_cell.length_a   1.000
_cell.length_b   1.000
_cell.length_c   1.000
_cell.angle_alpha   90.00
_cell.angle_beta   90.00
_cell.angle_gamma   90.00
#
_symmetry.space_group_name_H-M   'P 1'
#
loop_
_entity.id
_entity.type
_entity.pdbx_description
1 polymer ?
#
loop_
_entity_poly.entity_id
_entity_poly.type
_entity_poly.pdbx_seq_one_letter_code
_entity_poly.pdbx_strand_id
1 'polypeptide(L)'
;QFMAEKYANTPLFPGLDTCFLGAVDEHGVFSEKCQACGKCVLGETGGICPVSRCAKRILNGPCGGSTNGKCELSKDLDCAWQLIIERLTALGRMDDYEKLAELKDWSFDRAGGPRKFIREDIQV
;
A
#
# COMPACT_ATOMS: atom_id res chain seq x y z
N GLN A 1 -2.41 -1.38 7.36
CA GLN A 1 -2.02 0.04 7.22
C GLN A 1 -2.27 0.81 8.52
N PHE A 2 -3.43 0.69 9.20
CA PHE A 2 -3.60 1.22 10.56
C PHE A 2 -2.56 0.76 11.58
N MET A 3 -2.25 -0.54 11.58
CA MET A 3 -1.21 -1.06 12.46
C MET A 3 0.14 -0.39 12.17
N ALA A 4 0.42 -0.07 10.91
CA ALA A 4 1.63 0.64 10.53
C ALA A 4 1.61 2.08 11.07
N GLU A 5 0.51 2.81 10.88
CA GLU A 5 0.33 4.16 11.44
C GLU A 5 0.48 4.17 12.98
N LYS A 6 -0.01 3.13 13.68
CA LYS A 6 0.06 3.03 15.15
C LYS A 6 1.43 2.60 15.68
N TYR A 7 2.10 1.67 15.00
CA TYR A 7 3.38 1.10 15.45
C TYR A 7 4.51 1.58 14.53
N ALA A 8 5.04 2.76 14.81
CA ALA A 8 6.07 3.43 14.01
C ALA A 8 7.34 2.57 13.82
N ASN A 9 7.79 1.91 14.90
CA ASN A 9 9.09 1.24 14.95
C ASN A 9 8.99 -0.30 14.87
N THR A 10 7.80 -0.83 14.61
CA THR A 10 7.59 -2.28 14.53
C THR A 10 7.36 -2.68 13.06
N PRO A 11 8.17 -3.60 12.51
CA PRO A 11 7.91 -4.18 11.21
C PRO A 11 6.56 -4.90 11.21
N LEU A 12 5.76 -4.61 10.19
CA LEU A 12 4.44 -5.21 10.03
C LEU A 12 4.30 -5.74 8.61
N PHE A 13 3.94 -7.01 8.51
CA PHE A 13 3.82 -7.71 7.24
C PHE A 13 2.36 -8.11 7.00
N PRO A 14 1.87 -8.01 5.76
CA PRO A 14 0.56 -8.53 5.41
C PRO A 14 0.57 -10.06 5.54
N GLY A 15 -0.43 -10.62 6.21
CA GLY A 15 -0.61 -12.09 6.27
C GLY A 15 -1.37 -12.65 5.08
N LEU A 16 -2.24 -11.84 4.45
CA LEU A 16 -3.12 -12.22 3.33
C LEU A 16 -3.38 -11.02 2.42
N ASP A 17 -3.74 -11.29 1.17
CA ASP A 17 -4.23 -10.27 0.24
C ASP A 17 -5.63 -9.79 0.65
N THR A 18 -5.80 -8.47 0.77
CA THR A 18 -7.05 -7.88 1.27
C THR A 18 -8.06 -7.68 0.13
N CYS A 19 -9.30 -8.15 0.34
CA CYS A 19 -10.42 -7.99 -0.59
C CYS A 19 -11.37 -6.82 -0.26
N PHE A 20 -11.14 -6.09 0.84
CA PHE A 20 -11.98 -4.99 1.35
C PHE A 20 -11.18 -3.68 1.51
N LEU A 21 -11.79 -2.53 1.20
CA LEU A 21 -11.06 -1.36 0.66
C LEU A 21 -10.94 -0.15 1.62
N GLY A 22 -11.73 -0.09 2.68
CA GLY A 22 -11.88 1.12 3.50
C GLY A 22 -11.27 1.05 4.90
N ALA A 23 -10.78 2.19 5.37
CA ALA A 23 -10.43 2.49 6.76
C ALA A 23 -11.44 3.49 7.33
N VAL A 24 -11.81 3.31 8.59
CA VAL A 24 -12.57 4.31 9.35
C VAL A 24 -11.56 5.15 10.10
N ASP A 25 -11.18 6.30 9.56
CA ASP A 25 -10.21 7.17 10.24
C ASP A 25 -10.88 7.84 11.44
N GLU A 26 -12.14 8.28 11.28
CA GLU A 26 -12.99 8.86 12.33
C GLU A 26 -14.46 8.45 12.10
N HIS A 27 -15.32 8.69 13.08
CA HIS A 27 -16.75 8.38 12.92
C HIS A 27 -17.35 9.14 11.74
N GLY A 28 -17.80 8.42 10.71
CA GLY A 28 -18.34 8.99 9.48
C GLY A 28 -17.29 9.39 8.42
N VAL A 29 -15.99 9.22 8.70
CA VAL A 29 -14.90 9.51 7.77
C VAL A 29 -14.25 8.20 7.33
N PHE A 30 -14.39 7.90 6.04
CA PHE A 30 -13.89 6.68 5.43
C PHE A 30 -12.85 7.02 4.38
N SER A 31 -11.62 6.52 4.54
CA SER A 31 -10.60 6.62 3.50
C SER A 31 -10.35 5.27 2.86
N GLU A 32 -10.03 5.32 1.57
CA GLU A 32 -9.59 4.14 0.86
C GLU A 32 -8.13 3.84 1.22
N LYS A 33 -7.86 2.61 1.71
CA LYS A 33 -6.50 2.15 1.98
C LYS A 33 -6.11 1.00 1.08
N CYS A 34 -7.03 0.23 0.52
CA CYS A 34 -6.70 -0.86 -0.41
C CYS A 34 -7.45 -0.68 -1.72
N GLN A 35 -6.89 -1.20 -2.81
CA GLN A 35 -7.54 -1.31 -4.13
C GLN A 35 -7.95 -2.77 -4.45
N ALA A 36 -7.70 -3.70 -3.52
CA ALA A 36 -7.94 -5.14 -3.67
C ALA A 36 -7.35 -5.74 -4.96
N CYS A 37 -6.17 -5.28 -5.37
CA CYS A 37 -5.49 -5.69 -6.61
C CYS A 37 -4.93 -7.13 -6.61
N GLY A 38 -5.10 -7.90 -5.53
CA GLY A 38 -4.77 -9.34 -5.49
C GLY A 38 -3.27 -9.69 -5.35
N LYS A 39 -2.37 -8.71 -5.31
CA LYS A 39 -0.94 -8.92 -4.99
C LYS A 39 -0.48 -7.81 -4.03
N CYS A 40 -0.41 -8.09 -2.75
CA CYS A 40 -0.01 -7.10 -1.75
C CYS A 40 1.47 -6.73 -1.89
N VAL A 41 1.80 -5.46 -1.66
CA VAL A 41 3.19 -4.93 -1.69
C VAL A 41 3.56 -4.21 -0.38
N LEU A 42 2.73 -4.39 0.65
CA LEU A 42 2.90 -3.71 1.93
C LEU A 42 4.15 -4.16 2.69
N GLY A 43 4.63 -5.38 2.44
CA GLY A 43 5.82 -5.90 3.12
C GLY A 43 7.07 -5.11 2.72
N GLU A 44 7.16 -4.76 1.43
CA GLU A 44 8.24 -4.05 0.79
C GLU A 44 8.15 -2.54 1.07
N THR A 45 6.94 -1.97 1.06
CA THR A 45 6.73 -0.52 1.22
C THR A 45 6.48 -0.08 2.66
N GLY A 46 6.99 -0.86 3.62
CA GLY A 46 6.89 -0.53 5.03
C GLY A 46 5.46 -0.47 5.56
N GLY A 47 4.46 -1.06 4.91
CA GLY A 47 3.08 -1.07 5.40
C GLY A 47 2.21 0.09 4.93
N ILE A 48 2.64 0.84 3.92
CA ILE A 48 1.84 1.88 3.23
C ILE A 48 1.68 1.48 1.77
N CYS A 49 0.45 1.42 1.26
CA CYS A 49 0.20 0.92 -0.11
C CYS A 49 0.41 2.03 -1.16
N PRO A 50 1.41 1.93 -2.06
CA PRO A 50 1.60 2.92 -3.12
C PRO A 50 0.51 2.86 -4.20
N VAL A 51 -0.21 1.74 -4.34
CA VAL A 51 -1.27 1.58 -5.36
C VAL A 51 -2.54 2.36 -5.00
N SER A 52 -2.90 2.39 -3.72
CA SER A 52 -4.11 3.10 -3.24
C SER A 52 -3.81 4.49 -2.71
N ARG A 53 -2.65 4.70 -2.05
CA ARG A 53 -2.32 6.00 -1.42
C ARG A 53 -1.65 6.98 -2.37
N CYS A 54 -1.05 6.53 -3.48
CA CYS A 54 -0.46 7.43 -4.47
C CYS A 54 -1.44 7.70 -5.60
N ALA A 55 -1.69 8.97 -5.91
CA ALA A 55 -2.54 9.37 -7.04
C ALA A 55 -2.07 8.79 -8.40
N LYS A 56 -0.76 8.55 -8.56
CA LYS A 56 -0.15 7.99 -9.78
C LYS A 56 0.09 6.48 -9.71
N ARG A 57 -0.16 5.84 -8.56
CA ARG A 57 -0.01 4.38 -8.35
C ARG A 57 1.38 3.81 -8.69
N ILE A 58 2.42 4.64 -8.59
CA ILE A 58 3.80 4.27 -8.95
C ILE A 58 4.44 3.38 -7.88
N LEU A 59 5.17 2.35 -8.31
CA LEU A 59 5.75 1.32 -7.43
C LEU A 59 7.25 1.51 -7.12
N ASN A 60 7.93 2.40 -7.85
CA ASN A 60 9.38 2.56 -7.80
C ASN A 60 9.78 3.98 -7.39
N GLY A 61 9.35 4.41 -6.21
CA GLY A 61 9.75 5.70 -5.64
C GLY A 61 8.87 6.89 -6.02
N PRO A 62 9.18 8.09 -5.49
CA PRO A 62 8.39 9.30 -5.68
C PRO A 62 8.43 9.82 -7.12
N CYS A 63 7.33 10.42 -7.58
CA CYS A 63 7.22 11.00 -8.93
C CYS A 63 7.89 12.36 -9.13
N GLY A 64 8.55 12.91 -8.10
CA GLY A 64 9.20 14.23 -8.15
C GLY A 64 8.28 15.43 -7.95
N GLY A 65 6.95 15.29 -8.00
CA GLY A 65 6.05 16.44 -7.78
C GLY A 65 5.61 16.67 -6.33
N SER A 66 5.99 15.80 -5.39
CA SER A 66 5.71 16.03 -3.98
C SER A 66 6.54 17.20 -3.43
N THR A 67 5.91 18.08 -2.64
CA THR A 67 6.56 19.23 -2.01
C THR A 67 6.25 19.22 -0.51
N ASN A 68 7.28 19.35 0.35
CA ASN A 68 7.12 19.35 1.81
C ASN A 68 6.28 18.17 2.35
N GLY A 69 6.49 16.97 1.78
CA GLY A 69 5.76 15.76 2.14
C GLY A 69 4.31 15.67 1.65
N LYS A 70 3.81 16.68 0.94
CA LYS A 70 2.47 16.69 0.34
C LYS A 70 2.49 16.34 -1.15
N CYS A 71 1.40 15.77 -1.64
CA CYS A 71 1.22 15.43 -3.05
C CYS A 71 0.97 16.69 -3.89
N GLU A 72 1.39 16.67 -5.16
CA GLU A 72 1.13 17.77 -6.11
C GLU A 72 -0.37 18.04 -6.35
N LEU A 73 -1.22 17.04 -6.10
CA LEU A 73 -2.66 17.15 -6.34
C LEU A 73 -3.35 18.08 -5.33
N SER A 74 -2.88 18.10 -4.09
CA SER A 74 -3.46 18.93 -3.03
C SER A 74 -2.50 19.07 -1.85
N LYS A 75 -2.48 20.25 -1.22
CA LYS A 75 -1.72 20.53 0.01
C LYS A 75 -2.20 19.70 1.22
N ASP A 76 -3.44 19.22 1.17
CA ASP A 76 -4.02 18.41 2.25
C ASP A 76 -3.74 16.91 2.08
N LEU A 77 -3.22 16.50 0.91
CA LEU A 77 -2.95 15.10 0.61
C LEU A 77 -1.50 14.74 0.91
N ASP A 78 -1.28 13.84 1.86
CA ASP A 78 0.06 13.32 2.13
C ASP A 78 0.60 12.51 0.96
N CYS A 79 1.88 12.71 0.62
CA CYS A 79 2.54 11.90 -0.39
C CYS A 79 2.80 10.50 0.15
N ALA A 80 2.21 9.49 -0.50
CA ALA A 80 2.42 8.09 -0.12
C ALA A 80 3.90 7.69 -0.04
N TRP A 81 4.72 8.13 -1.01
CA TRP A 81 6.14 7.81 -1.03
C TRP A 81 6.95 8.54 0.04
N GLN A 82 6.54 9.75 0.45
CA GLN A 82 7.13 10.40 1.61
C GLN A 82 6.90 9.55 2.86
N LEU A 83 5.65 9.13 3.09
CA LEU A 83 5.28 8.29 4.24
C LEU A 83 6.03 6.94 4.22
N ILE A 84 6.20 6.33 3.04
CA ILE A 84 6.96 5.08 2.86
C ILE A 84 8.42 5.29 3.27
N ILE A 85 9.08 6.33 2.76
CA ILE A 85 10.50 6.62 3.02
C ILE A 85 10.71 6.90 4.51
N GLU A 86 9.88 7.74 5.12
CA GLU A 86 9.95 8.04 6.56
C GLU A 86 9.83 6.77 7.40
N ARG A 87 8.91 5.89 7.01
CA ARG A 87 8.69 4.63 7.72
C ARG A 87 9.82 3.62 7.51
N LEU A 88 10.32 3.45 6.29
CA LEU A 88 11.46 2.57 6.03
C LEU A 88 12.72 3.07 6.75
N THR A 89 12.90 4.39 6.82
CA THR A 89 13.98 5.02 7.61
C THR A 89 13.83 4.70 9.09
N ALA A 90 12.64 4.88 9.67
CA ALA A 90 12.38 4.57 11.08
C ALA A 90 12.59 3.08 11.41
N LEU A 91 12.33 2.19 10.46
CA LEU A 91 12.53 0.75 10.60
C LEU A 91 13.97 0.28 10.30
N GLY A 92 14.85 1.18 9.83
CA GLY A 92 16.19 0.81 9.38
C GLY A 92 16.20 -0.10 8.15
N ARG A 93 15.19 0.00 7.27
CA ARG A 93 14.97 -0.86 6.09
C ARG A 93 15.09 -0.10 4.77
N MET A 94 15.98 0.89 4.69
CA MET A 94 16.18 1.66 3.45
C MET A 94 16.70 0.80 2.29
N ASP A 95 17.36 -0.32 2.57
CA ASP A 95 17.76 -1.29 1.54
C ASP A 95 16.57 -1.84 0.73
N ASP A 96 15.37 -1.88 1.30
CA ASP A 96 14.16 -2.31 0.58
C ASP A 96 13.67 -1.24 -0.40
N TYR A 97 13.95 0.04 -0.14
CA TYR A 97 13.61 1.15 -1.04
C TYR A 97 14.44 1.12 -2.34
N GLU A 98 15.68 0.66 -2.27
CA GLU A 98 16.58 0.57 -3.42
C GLU A 98 16.25 -0.61 -4.35
N LYS A 99 15.44 -1.56 -3.88
CA LYS A 99 15.01 -2.70 -4.70
C LYS A 99 13.94 -2.26 -5.68
N LEU A 100 14.17 -2.54 -6.96
CA LEU A 100 13.15 -2.36 -7.98
C LEU A 100 12.00 -3.34 -7.75
N ALA A 101 10.77 -2.81 -7.74
CA ALA A 101 9.59 -3.64 -7.69
C ALA A 101 9.52 -4.52 -8.94
N GLU A 102 9.25 -5.81 -8.74
CA GLU A 102 8.97 -6.72 -9.84
C GLU A 102 7.77 -6.24 -10.66
N LEU A 103 7.70 -6.71 -11.90
CA LEU A 103 6.51 -6.53 -12.72
C LEU A 103 5.30 -7.08 -11.98
N LYS A 104 4.40 -6.17 -11.63
CA LYS A 104 3.17 -6.52 -10.93
C LYS A 104 2.21 -7.19 -11.90
N ASP A 105 1.81 -8.40 -11.56
CA ASP A 105 0.73 -9.10 -12.26
C ASP A 105 -0.61 -8.47 -11.87
N TRP A 106 -1.32 -7.94 -12.87
CA TRP A 106 -2.63 -7.30 -12.73
C TRP A 106 -3.79 -8.22 -13.16
N SER A 107 -3.52 -9.47 -13.54
CA SER A 107 -4.57 -10.42 -13.91
C SER A 107 -5.55 -10.70 -12.76
N PHE A 108 -5.09 -10.55 -11.51
CA PHE A 108 -5.90 -10.69 -10.28
C PHE A 108 -6.59 -9.39 -9.83
N ASP A 109 -6.45 -8.32 -10.61
CA ASP A 109 -7.10 -7.04 -10.32
C ASP A 109 -8.60 -7.08 -10.62
N ARG A 110 -9.35 -6.13 -10.05
CA ARG A 110 -10.80 -6.02 -10.23
C ARG A 110 -11.21 -5.92 -11.71
N ALA A 111 -10.36 -5.34 -12.56
CA ALA A 111 -10.63 -5.23 -13.99
C ALA A 111 -10.70 -6.59 -14.72
N GLY A 112 -10.11 -7.65 -14.17
CA GLY A 112 -10.08 -9.00 -14.76
C GLY A 112 -11.40 -9.79 -14.65
N GLY A 113 -12.40 -9.25 -13.95
CA GLY A 113 -13.69 -9.90 -13.72
C GLY A 113 -13.81 -10.60 -12.36
N PRO A 114 -14.91 -11.35 -12.12
CA PRO A 114 -15.14 -12.04 -10.85
C PRO A 114 -14.04 -13.06 -10.55
N ARG A 115 -13.37 -12.90 -9.41
CA ARG A 115 -12.28 -13.79 -8.99
C ARG A 115 -12.84 -15.06 -8.34
N LYS A 116 -12.19 -16.19 -8.62
CA LYS A 116 -12.45 -17.48 -7.96
C LYS A 116 -11.17 -17.92 -7.25
N PHE A 117 -11.28 -18.23 -5.97
CA PHE A 117 -10.20 -18.80 -5.17
C PHE A 117 -10.66 -20.19 -4.71
N ILE A 118 -9.89 -21.23 -5.06
CA ILE A 118 -10.20 -22.62 -4.72
C ILE A 118 -9.12 -23.09 -3.75
N ARG A 119 -9.55 -23.62 -2.60
CA ARG A 119 -8.68 -24.32 -1.68
C ARG A 119 -8.98 -25.80 -1.75
N GLU A 120 -8.19 -26.49 -2.56
CA GLU A 120 -8.31 -27.92 -2.84
C GLU A 120 -8.25 -28.75 -1.56
N ASP A 121 -7.51 -28.28 -0.55
CA ASP A 121 -7.35 -28.92 0.74
C ASP A 121 -8.55 -28.77 1.70
N ILE A 122 -9.55 -27.98 1.32
CA ILE A 122 -10.84 -27.85 2.02
C ILE A 122 -11.99 -28.32 1.12
N GLN A 123 -11.71 -28.68 -0.13
CA GLN A 123 -12.72 -29.06 -1.11
C GLN A 123 -13.11 -30.52 -0.86
N VAL A 124 -14.32 -30.72 -0.33
CA VAL A 124 -14.95 -32.04 -0.11
C VAL A 124 -15.45 -32.62 -1.43
#